data_AF-A0A5B0GBZ5-F1
#
_entry.id   AF-A0A5B0GBZ5-F1
#
_cell.length_a   1.000
_cell.length_b   1.000
_cell.length_c   1.000
_cell.angle_alpha   90.00
_cell.angle_beta   90.00
_cell.angle_gamma   90.00
#
_symmetry.space_group_name_H-M   'P 1'
#
loop_
_entity.id
_entity.type
_entity.pdbx_description
1 polymer ?
#
loop_
_entity_poly.entity_id
_entity_poly.type
_entity_poly.pdbx_seq_one_letter_code
_entity_poly.pdbx_strand_id
1 'polypeptide(L)'
;TRVGLVRRIVRLRWRHRLGPVQIAGCLGMAASTVHAVLVRCRINRLSHIDRGTGEPLRRYEHPHPGSLIHVDVTKFANIPDGGGWRYLGRQQGRRNQAATARRTGQRGKYYRPAIGTAYVHTVIDDHSRTAYA
;
A
#
# COMPACT_ATOMS: atom_id res chain seq x y z
N THR A 1 16.80 -10.94 31.49
CA THR A 1 17.14 -9.57 31.05
C THR A 1 16.85 -8.62 32.20
N ARG A 2 17.77 -7.71 32.57
CA ARG A 2 17.53 -6.76 33.69
C ARG A 2 16.24 -5.95 33.43
N VAL A 3 15.39 -5.78 34.44
CA VAL A 3 14.08 -5.09 34.32
C VAL A 3 14.21 -3.68 33.71
N GLY A 4 15.26 -2.95 34.07
CA GLY A 4 15.53 -1.61 33.54
C GLY A 4 15.81 -1.57 32.03
N LEU A 5 16.35 -2.64 31.46
CA LEU A 5 16.63 -2.74 30.02
C LEU A 5 15.36 -3.04 29.23
N VAL A 6 14.51 -3.93 29.74
CA VAL A 6 13.18 -4.21 29.16
C VAL A 6 12.37 -2.93 29.09
N ARG A 7 12.34 -2.12 30.17
CA ARG A 7 11.66 -0.83 30.18
C ARG A 7 12.17 0.14 29.12
N ARG A 8 13.49 0.20 28.87
CA ARG A 8 14.08 1.06 27.82
C ARG A 8 13.66 0.60 26.42
N ILE A 9 13.73 -0.70 26.14
CA ILE A 9 13.30 -1.30 24.87
C ILE A 9 11.82 -1.00 24.62
N VAL A 10 10.97 -1.27 25.61
CA VAL A 10 9.52 -1.04 25.53
C VAL A 10 9.22 0.45 25.35
N ARG A 11 9.93 1.35 26.05
CA ARG A 11 9.75 2.81 25.90
C ARG A 11 10.10 3.28 24.48
N LEU A 12 11.24 2.88 23.93
CA LEU A 12 11.64 3.25 22.57
C LEU A 12 10.63 2.73 21.54
N ARG A 13 10.11 1.51 21.75
CA ARG A 13 9.06 0.94 20.93
C ARG A 13 7.74 1.75 20.99
N TRP A 14 7.28 2.08 22.19
CA TRP A 14 5.99 2.76 22.42
C TRP A 14 5.98 4.25 22.16
N ARG A 15 7.11 4.95 22.32
CA ARG A 15 7.17 6.40 22.11
C ARG A 15 7.64 6.77 20.71
N HIS A 16 8.52 5.97 20.12
CA HIS A 16 9.19 6.32 18.87
C HIS A 16 8.93 5.32 17.73
N ARG A 17 8.11 4.28 17.95
CA ARG A 17 7.77 3.26 16.93
C ARG A 17 8.99 2.59 16.28
N LEU A 18 10.13 2.58 16.97
CA LEU A 18 11.36 2.03 16.43
C LEU A 18 11.28 0.51 16.28
N GLY A 19 11.86 0.01 15.19
CA GLY A 19 12.06 -1.42 14.95
C GLY A 19 13.24 -1.99 15.76
N PRO A 20 13.38 -3.33 15.80
CA PRO A 20 14.44 -3.99 16.57
C PRO A 20 15.86 -3.50 16.25
N VAL A 21 16.16 -3.22 14.98
CA VAL A 21 17.47 -2.73 14.52
C VAL A 21 17.75 -1.31 15.01
N GLN A 22 16.76 -0.43 14.94
CA GLN A 22 16.90 0.96 15.40
C GLN A 22 17.09 1.05 16.92
N ILE A 23 16.27 0.29 17.67
CA ILE A 23 16.40 0.21 19.14
C ILE A 23 17.75 -0.40 19.53
N ALA A 24 18.22 -1.42 18.80
CA ALA A 24 19.54 -2.02 19.00
C ALA A 24 20.67 -1.00 18.82
N GLY A 25 20.61 -0.18 17.77
CA GLY A 25 21.55 0.91 17.55
C GLY A 25 21.55 1.93 18.69
N CYS A 26 20.37 2.32 19.19
CA CYS A 26 20.26 3.26 20.32
C CYS A 26 20.78 2.69 21.65
N LEU A 27 20.66 1.38 21.86
CA LEU A 27 20.98 0.73 23.15
C LEU A 27 22.31 -0.05 23.13
N GLY A 28 23.04 -0.06 22.01
CA GLY A 28 24.31 -0.75 21.87
C GLY A 28 24.21 -2.27 22.08
N MET A 29 23.20 -2.92 21.49
CA MET A 29 22.99 -4.37 21.66
C MET A 29 22.49 -5.08 20.41
N ALA A 30 22.50 -6.41 20.43
CA ALA A 30 22.02 -7.21 19.30
C ALA A 30 20.51 -7.02 19.04
N ALA A 31 20.14 -6.81 17.77
CA ALA A 31 18.75 -6.67 17.33
C ALA A 31 17.89 -7.90 17.66
N SER A 32 18.48 -9.11 17.67
CA SER A 32 17.81 -10.35 18.08
C SER A 32 17.35 -10.32 19.54
N THR A 33 18.15 -9.73 20.44
CA THR A 33 17.81 -9.58 21.86
C THR A 33 16.65 -8.60 22.03
N VAL A 34 16.68 -7.49 21.31
CA VAL A 34 15.56 -6.54 21.27
C VAL A 34 14.30 -7.23 20.77
N HIS A 35 14.38 -7.96 19.65
CA HIS A 35 13.24 -8.67 19.09
C HIS A 35 12.65 -9.68 20.10
N ALA A 36 13.49 -10.49 20.75
CA ALA A 36 13.05 -11.46 21.76
C ALA A 36 12.35 -10.79 22.97
N VAL A 37 12.81 -9.60 23.38
CA VAL A 37 12.13 -8.81 24.42
C VAL A 37 10.78 -8.31 23.93
N LEU A 38 10.71 -7.75 22.71
CA LEU A 38 9.46 -7.26 22.15
C LEU A 38 8.42 -8.37 21.96
N VAL A 39 8.85 -9.58 21.58
CA VAL A 39 7.99 -10.77 21.47
C VAL A 39 7.43 -11.16 22.84
N ARG A 40 8.27 -11.23 23.88
CA ARG A 40 7.83 -11.50 25.25
C ARG A 40 6.85 -10.45 25.77
N CYS A 41 7.01 -9.20 25.38
CA CYS A 41 6.08 -8.11 25.69
C CYS A 41 4.90 -7.99 24.71
N ARG A 42 4.76 -8.89 23.72
CA ARG A 42 3.71 -8.91 22.69
C ARG A 42 3.55 -7.63 21.84
N ILE A 43 4.61 -6.83 21.74
CA ILE A 43 4.66 -5.56 20.97
C ILE A 43 5.68 -5.60 19.82
N ASN A 44 6.05 -6.79 19.37
CA ASN A 44 6.99 -7.03 18.28
C ASN A 44 6.48 -6.58 16.91
N ARG A 45 5.15 -6.59 16.68
CA ARG A 45 4.54 -6.08 15.44
C ARG A 45 4.13 -4.63 15.62
N LEU A 46 4.43 -3.78 14.63
CA LEU A 46 3.99 -2.39 14.68
C LEU A 46 2.47 -2.32 14.61
N SER A 47 1.80 -3.16 13.81
CA SER A 47 0.34 -3.25 13.74
C SER A 47 -0.39 -3.43 15.09
N HIS A 48 0.31 -3.91 16.14
CA HIS A 48 -0.27 -4.04 17.48
C HIS A 48 -0.29 -2.71 18.27
N ILE A 49 0.58 -1.75 17.93
CA ILE A 49 0.83 -0.51 18.68
C ILE A 49 0.80 0.75 17.80
N ASP A 50 0.92 0.56 16.50
CA ASP A 50 1.02 1.54 15.46
C ASP A 50 -0.29 1.53 14.69
N ARG A 51 -1.14 2.48 15.07
CA ARG A 51 -2.32 2.90 14.34
C ARG A 51 -2.05 4.36 14.09
N GLY A 52 -1.81 4.77 12.84
CA GLY A 52 -1.36 6.11 12.49
C GLY A 52 -2.20 7.25 13.08
N THR A 53 -3.42 6.97 13.56
CA THR A 53 -4.34 7.91 14.21
C THR A 53 -4.71 7.55 15.66
N GLY A 54 -4.38 6.35 16.17
CA GLY A 54 -4.74 5.90 17.52
C GLY A 54 -6.25 5.72 17.78
N GLU A 55 -7.13 6.28 16.94
CA GLU A 55 -8.56 6.11 17.01
C GLU A 55 -8.96 4.67 16.64
N PRO A 56 -9.93 4.06 17.34
CA PRO A 56 -10.64 2.89 16.79
C PRO A 56 -11.07 3.24 15.37
N LEU A 57 -10.88 2.34 14.41
CA LEU A 57 -11.46 2.50 13.08
C LEU A 57 -12.96 2.69 13.30
N ARG A 58 -13.44 3.94 13.18
CA ARG A 58 -14.86 4.21 13.01
C ARG A 58 -15.20 3.63 11.66
N ARG A 59 -15.54 2.35 11.65
CA ARG A 59 -16.36 1.79 10.58
C ARG A 59 -17.67 2.54 10.69
N TYR A 60 -17.77 3.61 9.91
CA TYR A 60 -19.08 4.09 9.56
C TYR A 60 -19.70 2.94 8.76
N GLU A 61 -20.85 2.52 9.23
CA GLU A 61 -21.76 1.65 8.52
C GLU A 61 -23.11 2.31 8.72
N HIS A 62 -23.63 2.86 7.64
CA HIS A 62 -24.94 3.47 7.72
C HIS A 62 -26.02 2.38 7.84
N PRO A 63 -27.20 2.68 8.43
CA PRO A 63 -28.12 1.65 8.92
C PRO A 63 -28.88 0.87 7.83
N HIS A 64 -28.85 1.30 6.56
CA HIS A 64 -29.57 0.65 5.47
C HIS A 64 -28.83 0.81 4.14
N PRO A 65 -29.00 -0.08 3.15
CA PRO A 65 -28.44 0.12 1.81
C PRO A 65 -28.83 1.48 1.19
N GLY A 66 -27.95 2.03 0.37
CA GLY A 66 -28.14 3.30 -0.35
C GLY A 66 -27.98 4.56 0.50
N SER A 67 -27.71 4.42 1.80
CA SER A 67 -27.52 5.53 2.74
C SER A 67 -26.18 6.25 2.59
N LEU A 68 -25.15 5.54 2.13
CA LEU A 68 -23.86 6.10 1.76
C LEU A 68 -23.24 5.26 0.64
N ILE A 69 -22.88 5.94 -0.44
CA ILE A 69 -22.21 5.35 -1.58
C ILE A 69 -20.78 5.91 -1.65
N HIS A 70 -19.81 5.01 -1.61
CA HIS A 70 -18.41 5.35 -1.83
C HIS A 70 -18.09 5.23 -3.31
N VAL A 71 -17.61 6.33 -3.91
CA VAL A 71 -17.16 6.34 -5.30
C VAL A 71 -15.65 6.53 -5.33
N ASP A 72 -14.97 5.54 -5.89
CA ASP A 72 -13.55 5.61 -6.20
C ASP A 72 -13.34 5.65 -7.71
N VAL A 73 -12.44 6.54 -8.15
CA VAL A 73 -12.03 6.61 -9.55
C VAL A 73 -10.55 6.31 -9.61
N THR A 74 -10.22 5.08 -10.01
CA THR A 74 -8.84 4.67 -10.16
C THR A 74 -8.38 4.83 -11.60
N LYS A 75 -7.21 5.48 -11.76
CA LYS A 75 -6.55 5.75 -13.03
C LYS A 75 -5.52 4.67 -13.36
N PHE A 76 -5.70 3.94 -14.47
CA PHE A 76 -4.80 2.88 -14.93
C PHE A 76 -4.17 3.17 -16.29
N ALA A 77 -2.92 2.73 -16.49
CA ALA A 77 -2.29 2.79 -17.81
C ALA A 77 -2.90 1.72 -18.75
N ASN A 78 -3.22 2.11 -19.99
CA ASN A 78 -3.73 1.17 -20.98
C ASN A 78 -2.67 0.15 -21.40
N ILE A 79 -3.12 -1.07 -21.69
CA ILE A 79 -2.28 -2.11 -22.29
C ILE A 79 -2.28 -1.91 -23.81
N PRO A 80 -1.11 -1.93 -24.48
CA PRO A 80 -1.05 -1.89 -25.94
C PRO A 80 -1.86 -3.01 -26.60
N ASP A 81 -2.41 -2.73 -27.78
CA ASP A 81 -2.99 -3.76 -28.65
C ASP A 81 -1.92 -4.84 -28.91
N GLY A 82 -2.30 -6.11 -28.77
CA GLY A 82 -1.37 -7.24 -28.88
C GLY A 82 -0.53 -7.51 -27.64
N GLY A 83 -0.72 -6.78 -26.52
CA GLY A 83 -0.19 -7.13 -25.20
C GLY A 83 1.00 -6.28 -24.72
N GLY A 84 1.19 -6.27 -23.39
CA GLY A 84 2.19 -5.46 -22.71
C GLY A 84 3.56 -6.13 -22.53
N TRP A 85 4.59 -5.31 -22.32
CA TRP A 85 5.98 -5.77 -22.18
C TRP A 85 6.22 -6.70 -20.98
N ARG A 86 5.38 -6.63 -19.94
CA ARG A 86 5.50 -7.50 -18.76
C ARG A 86 5.27 -8.98 -19.08
N TYR A 87 4.41 -9.26 -20.06
CA TYR A 87 4.09 -10.63 -20.49
C TYR A 87 4.91 -11.05 -21.71
N LEU A 88 5.09 -10.16 -22.70
CA LEU A 88 5.71 -10.47 -23.99
C LEU A 88 7.20 -10.09 -24.09
N GLY A 89 7.78 -9.53 -23.03
CA GLY A 89 9.12 -8.96 -23.05
C GLY A 89 9.18 -7.56 -23.69
N ARG A 90 10.30 -6.88 -23.46
CA ARG A 90 10.47 -5.46 -23.81
C ARG A 90 10.43 -5.18 -25.31
N GLN A 91 11.03 -6.04 -26.13
CA GLN A 91 11.13 -5.80 -27.58
C GLN A 91 9.74 -5.84 -28.24
N GLN A 92 8.99 -6.92 -28.01
CA GLN A 92 7.63 -7.06 -28.55
C GLN A 92 6.68 -6.02 -27.94
N GLY A 93 6.75 -5.79 -26.63
CA GLY A 93 5.91 -4.78 -25.97
C GLY A 93 6.13 -3.36 -26.52
N ARG A 94 7.37 -2.97 -26.86
CA ARG A 94 7.65 -1.68 -27.52
C ARG A 94 7.08 -1.59 -28.92
N ARG A 95 7.13 -2.67 -29.70
CA ARG A 95 6.52 -2.73 -31.05
C ARG A 95 5.00 -2.55 -30.97
N ASN A 96 4.35 -3.30 -30.07
CA ASN A 96 2.92 -3.20 -29.80
C ASN A 96 2.53 -1.77 -29.36
N GLN A 97 3.33 -1.17 -28.48
CA GLN A 97 3.13 0.21 -28.03
C GLN A 97 3.18 1.21 -29.19
N ALA A 98 4.20 1.11 -30.05
CA ALA A 98 4.35 1.98 -31.22
C ALA A 98 3.23 1.79 -32.25
N ALA A 99 2.82 0.54 -32.50
CA ALA A 99 1.71 0.22 -33.41
C ALA A 99 0.38 0.79 -32.90
N THR A 100 0.07 0.58 -31.62
CA THR A 100 -1.14 1.10 -30.98
C THR A 100 -1.17 2.64 -31.04
N ALA A 101 -0.06 3.30 -30.69
CA ALA A 101 0.04 4.76 -30.75
C ALA A 101 -0.08 5.33 -32.18
N ARG A 102 0.37 4.60 -33.20
CA ARG A 102 0.16 4.99 -34.61
C ARG A 102 -1.32 4.90 -34.99
N ARG A 103 -2.00 3.82 -34.61
CA ARG A 103 -3.42 3.60 -34.89
C ARG A 103 -4.31 4.63 -34.19
N THR A 104 -4.05 4.91 -32.91
CA THR A 104 -4.88 5.83 -32.11
C THR A 104 -4.51 7.30 -32.30
N GLY A 105 -3.39 7.60 -32.98
CA GLY A 105 -2.85 8.95 -33.11
C GLY A 105 -2.29 9.54 -31.80
N GLN A 106 -2.31 8.78 -30.69
CA GLN A 106 -1.93 9.27 -29.38
C GLN A 106 -0.40 9.34 -29.23
N ARG A 107 0.10 10.53 -28.91
CA ARG A 107 1.53 10.79 -28.72
C ARG A 107 1.77 11.49 -27.39
N GLY A 108 2.73 10.95 -26.64
CA GLY A 108 3.20 11.55 -25.39
C GLY A 108 4.29 12.58 -25.64
N LYS A 109 4.88 13.08 -24.55
CA LYS A 109 6.01 14.02 -24.58
C LYS A 109 7.14 13.48 -25.47
N TYR A 110 7.74 14.36 -26.26
CA TYR A 110 8.80 14.01 -27.23
C TYR A 110 8.36 12.96 -28.27
N TYR A 111 7.09 13.00 -28.68
CA TYR A 111 6.53 12.12 -29.72
C TYR A 111 6.59 10.61 -29.39
N ARG A 112 6.80 10.27 -28.11
CA ARG A 112 6.84 8.88 -27.65
C ARG A 112 5.47 8.23 -27.80
N PRO A 113 5.41 6.93 -28.14
CA PRO A 113 4.14 6.19 -28.17
C PRO A 113 3.38 6.31 -26.85
N ALA A 114 2.12 6.77 -26.91
CA ALA A 114 1.21 6.83 -25.77
C ALA A 114 0.00 5.94 -26.04
N ILE A 115 -0.32 5.05 -25.09
CA ILE A 115 -1.47 4.15 -25.18
C ILE A 115 -2.71 4.77 -24.51
N GLY A 116 -2.49 5.83 -23.74
CA GLY A 116 -3.52 6.48 -22.96
C GLY A 116 -3.71 5.81 -21.60
N THR A 117 -4.85 6.14 -21.00
CA THR A 117 -5.20 5.78 -19.64
C THR A 117 -6.68 5.43 -19.60
N ALA A 118 -7.03 4.40 -18.85
CA ALA A 118 -8.41 4.05 -18.52
C ALA A 118 -8.72 4.51 -17.09
N TYR A 119 -9.99 4.84 -16.87
CA TYR A 119 -10.51 5.15 -15.54
C TYR A 119 -11.54 4.07 -15.19
N VAL A 120 -11.38 3.46 -14.02
CA VAL A 120 -12.35 2.51 -13.48
C VAL A 120 -13.11 3.24 -12.38
N HIS A 121 -14.42 3.34 -12.54
CA HIS A 121 -15.30 4.02 -11.60
C HIS A 121 -15.93 2.96 -10.71
N THR A 122 -15.36 2.74 -9.53
CA THR A 122 -15.90 1.75 -8.60
C THR A 122 -16.86 2.46 -7.66
N VAL A 123 -18.08 1.94 -7.59
CA VAL A 123 -19.14 2.40 -6.70
C VAL A 123 -19.39 1.30 -5.68
N ILE A 124 -19.30 1.62 -4.39
CA ILE A 124 -19.45 0.66 -3.29
C ILE A 124 -20.52 1.18 -2.33
N ASP A 125 -21.55 0.38 -2.08
CA ASP A 125 -22.49 0.66 -0.99
C ASP A 125 -21.84 0.34 0.36
N ASP A 126 -21.87 1.29 1.29
CA ASP A 126 -21.19 1.12 2.58
C ASP A 126 -21.88 0.07 3.48
N HIS A 127 -23.19 -0.11 3.36
CA HIS A 127 -23.93 -1.06 4.18
C HIS A 127 -23.90 -2.48 3.59
N SER A 128 -24.41 -2.67 2.38
CA SER A 128 -24.50 -3.97 1.71
C SER A 128 -23.15 -4.48 1.19
N ARG A 129 -22.14 -3.61 1.11
CA ARG A 129 -20.82 -3.88 0.50
C ARG A 129 -20.90 -4.34 -0.95
N THR A 130 -22.01 -4.09 -1.63
CA THR A 130 -22.15 -4.34 -3.06
C THR A 130 -21.27 -3.36 -3.84
N ALA A 131 -20.49 -3.89 -4.78
CA ALA A 131 -19.62 -3.10 -5.64
C ALA A 131 -20.09 -3.16 -7.10
N TYR A 132 -19.98 -2.05 -7.81
CA TYR A 132 -20.25 -1.90 -9.25
C TYR A 132 -19.10 -1.13 -9.90
N ALA A 133 -18.67 -1.51 -11.11
CA ALA A 133 -17.54 -0.90 -11.80
C ALA A 133 -17.70 -0.88 -13.32
#